data_AF-A0A1Q9BYV0-F1
#
_entry.id   AF-A0A1Q9BYV0-F1
#
_cell.length_a   1.000
_cell.length_b   1.000
_cell.length_c   1.000
_cell.angle_alpha   90.00
_cell.angle_beta   90.00
_cell.angle_gamma   90.00
#
_symmetry.space_group_name_H-M   'P 1'
#
loop_
_entity.id
_entity.type
_entity.pdbx_description
1 polymer ?
#
loop_
_entity_poly.entity_id
_entity_poly.type
_entity_poly.pdbx_seq_one_letter_code
_entity_poly.pdbx_strand_id
1 'polypeptide(L)'
;MFSARFDGSEIERKFREVHRLLDENGYQVLIVDVCAGDDFGDDTMAYLGKIKKHKGVLLSVCTWHYAEVTNSKYSSFEELKFAHGNDLHILPLRVCDDPWPPEPPSGPNHGYDKMGKAEGLLGMAIPPSKMYVDCRKLSEHQIALRIAQELRQGIAVGHGQKASP
;
A
#
# COMPACT_ATOMS: atom_id res chain seq x y z
N MET A 1 -5.52 4.19 2.24
CA MET A 1 -4.25 4.96 2.33
C MET A 1 -3.28 4.35 1.34
N PHE A 2 -2.63 5.15 0.50
CA PHE A 2 -1.49 4.70 -0.29
C PHE A 2 -0.28 4.51 0.61
N SER A 3 0.31 3.32 0.55
CA SER A 3 1.59 2.97 1.14
C SER A 3 2.57 2.83 -0.01
N ALA A 4 3.55 3.72 -0.09
CA ALA A 4 4.52 3.78 -1.17
C ALA A 4 5.87 4.27 -0.65
N ARG A 5 6.92 4.09 -1.46
CA ARG A 5 8.16 4.84 -1.27
C ARG A 5 8.01 6.18 -1.98
N PHE A 6 8.06 7.27 -1.23
CA PHE A 6 8.03 8.63 -1.76
C PHE A 6 9.47 9.14 -1.91
N ASP A 7 10.05 8.88 -3.08
CA ASP A 7 11.45 9.13 -3.42
C ASP A 7 11.66 10.08 -4.63
N GLY A 8 10.58 10.73 -5.10
CA GLY A 8 10.57 11.59 -6.29
C GLY A 8 10.55 10.83 -7.63
N SER A 9 10.46 9.49 -7.60
CA SER A 9 10.44 8.66 -8.80
C SER A 9 9.20 8.89 -9.67
N GLU A 10 9.25 8.34 -10.89
CA GLU A 10 8.09 8.37 -11.78
C GLU A 10 6.88 7.64 -11.20
N ILE A 11 7.14 6.58 -10.41
CA ILE A 11 6.09 5.83 -9.72
C ILE A 11 5.41 6.71 -8.68
N GLU A 12 6.16 7.49 -7.89
CA GLU A 12 5.55 8.43 -6.97
C GLU A 12 4.64 9.43 -7.71
N ARG A 13 5.16 10.09 -8.75
CA ARG A 13 4.37 11.07 -9.53
C ARG A 13 3.11 10.44 -10.11
N LYS A 14 3.23 9.22 -10.63
CA LYS A 14 2.11 8.43 -11.16
C LYS A 14 1.05 8.19 -10.10
N PHE A 15 1.42 7.81 -8.88
CA PHE A 15 0.47 7.52 -7.81
C PHE A 15 -0.11 8.76 -7.13
N ARG A 16 0.58 9.90 -7.17
CA ARG A 16 -0.01 11.20 -6.83
C ARG A 16 -1.10 11.59 -7.81
N GLU A 17 -0.90 11.35 -9.11
CA GLU A 17 -1.93 11.60 -10.12
C GLU A 17 -3.10 10.61 -9.99
N VAL A 18 -2.84 9.33 -9.72
CA VAL A 18 -3.89 8.34 -9.40
C VAL A 18 -4.69 8.78 -8.17
N HIS A 19 -4.03 9.30 -7.13
CA HIS A 19 -4.68 9.84 -5.95
C HIS A 19 -5.59 11.02 -6.28
N ARG A 20 -5.10 12.00 -7.05
CA ARG A 20 -5.90 13.13 -7.54
C ARG A 20 -7.15 12.66 -8.29
N LEU A 21 -7.00 11.71 -9.21
CA LEU A 21 -8.11 11.15 -9.98
C LEU A 21 -9.14 10.43 -9.09
N LEU A 22 -8.71 9.72 -8.05
CA LEU A 22 -9.60 9.07 -7.10
C LEU A 22 -10.36 10.08 -6.25
N ASP A 23 -9.69 11.14 -5.79
CA ASP A 23 -10.28 12.22 -5.00
C ASP A 23 -11.34 13.00 -5.80
N GLU A 24 -11.03 13.37 -7.05
CA GLU A 24 -11.97 14.03 -7.96
C GLU A 24 -13.22 13.19 -8.27
N ASN A 25 -13.12 11.87 -8.14
CA ASN A 25 -14.24 10.93 -8.31
C ASN A 25 -14.93 10.59 -6.97
N GLY A 26 -14.64 11.32 -5.90
CA GLY A 26 -15.32 11.22 -4.60
C GLY A 26 -14.85 10.06 -3.71
N TYR A 27 -13.72 9.42 -4.02
CA TYR A 27 -13.15 8.40 -3.15
C TYR A 27 -12.30 9.04 -2.05
N GLN A 28 -12.60 8.72 -0.79
CA GLN A 28 -11.79 9.16 0.35
C GLN A 28 -10.48 8.36 0.42
N VAL A 29 -9.49 8.77 -0.38
CA VAL A 29 -8.18 8.14 -0.41
C VAL A 29 -7.14 9.05 0.25
N LEU A 30 -6.39 8.49 1.19
CA LEU A 30 -5.31 9.18 1.89
C LEU A 30 -3.98 8.85 1.19
N ILE A 31 -3.15 9.85 0.95
CA ILE A 31 -1.75 9.72 0.54
C ILE A 31 -0.95 10.71 1.39
N VAL A 32 0.21 10.31 1.89
CA VAL A 32 1.07 11.23 2.66
C VAL A 32 1.61 12.29 1.71
N ASP A 33 1.23 13.54 1.93
CA ASP A 33 1.62 14.68 1.10
C ASP A 33 2.51 15.61 1.91
N VAL A 34 3.81 15.47 1.75
CA VAL A 34 4.77 16.34 2.43
C VAL A 34 5.90 16.70 1.47
N CYS A 35 6.13 18.01 1.35
CA CYS A 35 7.35 18.57 0.79
C CYS A 35 8.53 18.18 1.69
N ALA A 36 9.73 18.05 1.10
CA ALA A 36 10.95 17.76 1.86
C ALA A 36 11.16 18.80 2.98
N GLY A 37 10.91 18.43 4.24
CA GLY A 37 11.04 19.30 5.41
C GLY A 37 9.95 19.13 6.47
N ASP A 38 8.78 18.62 6.11
CA ASP A 38 7.66 18.37 7.03
C ASP A 38 7.71 16.95 7.65
N ASP A 39 7.11 16.79 8.82
CA ASP A 39 7.20 15.56 9.61
C ASP A 39 6.29 14.45 9.03
N PHE A 40 6.86 13.65 8.12
CA PHE A 40 6.25 12.43 7.53
C PHE A 40 5.57 11.51 8.57
N GLY A 41 5.98 11.59 9.84
CA GLY A 41 5.49 10.72 10.89
C GLY A 41 4.07 10.98 11.33
N ASP A 42 3.69 12.23 11.54
CA ASP A 42 2.40 12.57 12.14
C ASP A 42 1.24 12.23 11.20
N ASP A 43 1.37 12.53 9.90
CA ASP A 43 0.38 12.17 8.90
C ASP A 43 0.26 10.66 8.73
N THR A 44 1.38 9.94 8.71
CA THR A 44 1.38 8.48 8.64
C THR A 44 0.63 7.88 9.83
N MET A 45 0.91 8.34 11.05
CA MET A 45 0.21 7.89 12.26
C MET A 45 -1.29 8.22 12.21
N ALA A 46 -1.64 9.44 11.82
CA ALA A 46 -3.04 9.87 11.71
C ALA A 46 -3.80 9.03 10.68
N TYR A 47 -3.18 8.75 9.53
CA TYR A 47 -3.81 7.99 8.45
C TYR A 47 -3.95 6.52 8.79
N LEU A 48 -2.93 5.89 9.40
CA LEU A 48 -3.01 4.53 9.91
C LEU A 48 -4.12 4.40 10.98
N GLY A 49 -4.21 5.37 11.89
CA GLY A 49 -5.31 5.46 12.86
C GLY A 49 -6.69 5.56 12.20
N LYS A 50 -6.80 6.38 11.15
CA LYS A 50 -8.06 6.57 10.40
C LYS A 50 -8.46 5.30 9.65
N ILE A 51 -7.56 4.67 8.89
CA ILE A 51 -7.90 3.43 8.18
C ILE A 51 -8.22 2.28 9.15
N LYS A 52 -7.56 2.21 10.31
CA LYS A 52 -7.91 1.23 11.35
C LYS A 52 -9.32 1.47 11.88
N LYS A 53 -9.62 2.71 12.29
CA LYS A 53 -10.93 3.09 12.85
C LYS A 53 -12.08 2.84 11.88
N HIS A 54 -11.86 3.09 10.60
CA HIS A 54 -12.89 3.02 9.57
C HIS A 54 -12.84 1.74 8.72
N LYS A 55 -12.05 0.73 9.12
CA LYS A 55 -11.82 -0.52 8.35
C LYS A 55 -11.48 -0.25 6.88
N GLY A 56 -10.62 0.75 6.67
CA GLY A 56 -10.14 1.16 5.36
C GLY A 56 -9.17 0.16 4.75
N VAL A 57 -8.73 0.49 3.53
CA VAL A 57 -7.81 -0.34 2.74
C VAL A 57 -6.42 0.30 2.72
N LEU A 58 -5.38 -0.50 2.94
CA LEU A 58 -4.00 -0.16 2.62
C LEU A 58 -3.75 -0.49 1.14
N LEU A 59 -3.47 0.54 0.34
CA LEU A 59 -3.14 0.44 -1.07
C LEU A 59 -1.61 0.36 -1.19
N SER A 60 -1.06 -0.85 -1.29
CA SER A 60 0.38 -1.09 -1.27
C SER A 60 0.99 -0.94 -2.66
N VAL A 61 1.73 0.12 -2.93
CA VAL A 61 2.40 0.37 -4.21
C VAL A 61 3.70 -0.45 -4.28
N CYS A 62 3.56 -1.67 -4.80
CA CYS A 62 4.58 -2.70 -4.81
C CYS A 62 5.61 -2.45 -5.93
N THR A 63 6.58 -1.59 -5.62
CA THR A 63 7.88 -1.48 -6.30
C THR A 63 8.82 -2.62 -5.88
N TRP A 64 9.96 -2.79 -6.57
CA TRP A 64 10.91 -3.86 -6.28
C TRP A 64 11.49 -3.79 -4.85
N HIS A 65 11.60 -2.58 -4.29
CA HIS A 65 12.05 -2.32 -2.92
C HIS A 65 10.90 -1.97 -1.95
N TYR A 66 9.65 -2.30 -2.29
CA TYR A 66 8.53 -2.05 -1.37
C TYR A 66 8.70 -2.86 -0.08
N ALA A 67 8.37 -2.24 1.06
CA ALA A 67 8.58 -2.80 2.39
C ALA A 67 10.04 -3.09 2.77
N GLU A 68 11.03 -2.50 2.09
CA GLU A 68 12.43 -2.51 2.56
C GLU A 68 12.53 -1.90 3.97
N VAL A 69 13.23 -2.60 4.88
CA VAL A 69 13.50 -2.07 6.22
C VAL A 69 14.53 -0.95 6.10
N THR A 70 14.20 0.22 6.62
CA THR A 70 15.10 1.38 6.67
C THR A 70 15.19 1.89 8.11
N ASN A 71 15.93 2.99 8.34
CA ASN A 71 15.92 3.66 9.64
C ASN A 71 14.62 4.41 9.94
N SER A 72 13.70 4.54 8.97
CA SER A 72 12.45 5.29 9.15
C SER A 72 11.38 4.44 9.84
N LYS A 73 10.84 4.96 10.95
CA LYS A 73 9.70 4.40 11.69
C LYS A 73 8.36 4.53 10.95
N TYR A 74 8.35 5.29 9.86
CA TYR A 74 7.17 5.59 9.04
C TYR A 74 7.40 5.13 7.59
N SER A 75 8.16 4.05 7.43
CA SER A 75 8.43 3.44 6.13
C SER A 75 7.29 2.50 5.72
N SER A 76 7.23 2.18 4.42
CA SER A 76 6.27 1.18 3.90
C SER A 76 6.35 -0.18 4.59
N PHE A 77 7.50 -0.56 5.16
CA PHE A 77 7.64 -1.75 6.00
C PHE A 77 6.77 -1.67 7.26
N GLU A 78 6.86 -0.56 8.00
CA GLU A 78 6.09 -0.38 9.24
C GLU A 78 4.59 -0.19 8.95
N GLU A 79 4.24 0.47 7.85
CA GLU A 79 2.85 0.58 7.39
C GLU A 79 2.24 -0.80 7.05
N LEU A 80 2.95 -1.63 6.29
CA LEU A 80 2.50 -2.97 5.93
C LEU A 80 2.39 -3.86 7.17
N LYS A 81 3.38 -3.79 8.07
CA LYS A 81 3.39 -4.52 9.34
C LYS A 81 2.20 -4.12 10.22
N PHE A 82 1.91 -2.82 10.29
CA PHE A 82 0.74 -2.33 11.01
C PHE A 82 -0.56 -2.87 10.41
N ALA A 83 -0.72 -2.80 9.09
CA ALA A 83 -1.92 -3.27 8.41
C ALA A 83 -2.12 -4.78 8.61
N HIS A 84 -1.06 -5.57 8.44
CA HIS A 84 -1.10 -7.02 8.65
C HIS A 84 -1.44 -7.37 10.11
N GLY A 85 -0.76 -6.76 11.08
CA GLY A 85 -0.99 -7.03 12.50
C GLY A 85 -2.33 -6.52 13.06
N ASN A 86 -3.09 -5.73 12.29
CA ASN A 86 -4.43 -5.26 12.65
C ASN A 86 -5.52 -5.80 11.71
N ASP A 87 -5.21 -6.83 10.92
CA ASP A 87 -6.14 -7.46 9.96
C ASP A 87 -6.82 -6.45 9.01
N LEU A 88 -6.10 -5.39 8.62
CA LEU A 88 -6.61 -4.42 7.66
C LEU A 88 -6.58 -5.03 6.25
N HIS A 89 -7.53 -4.60 5.41
CA HIS A 89 -7.52 -5.01 4.01
C HIS A 89 -6.30 -4.39 3.32
N ILE A 90 -5.39 -5.24 2.86
CA ILE A 90 -4.25 -4.85 2.02
C ILE A 90 -4.60 -5.18 0.57
N LEU A 91 -4.60 -4.17 -0.31
CA LEU A 91 -4.73 -4.29 -1.75
C LEU A 91 -3.37 -3.97 -2.40
N PRO A 92 -2.62 -4.99 -2.86
CA PRO A 92 -1.37 -4.79 -3.57
C PRO A 92 -1.59 -4.18 -4.95
N LEU A 93 -0.74 -3.23 -5.31
CA LEU A 93 -0.70 -2.54 -6.59
C LEU A 93 0.67 -2.83 -7.21
N ARG A 94 0.72 -3.81 -8.12
CA ARG A 94 1.97 -4.29 -8.71
C ARG A 94 2.46 -3.28 -9.74
N VAL A 95 3.65 -2.72 -9.49
CA VAL A 95 4.32 -1.80 -10.43
C VAL A 95 5.71 -2.28 -10.81
N CYS A 96 6.26 -3.28 -10.11
CA CYS A 96 7.51 -3.93 -10.47
C CYS A 96 7.30 -5.17 -11.34
N ASP A 97 8.35 -5.48 -12.11
CA ASP A 97 8.49 -6.78 -12.78
C ASP A 97 8.77 -7.90 -11.78
N ASP A 98 8.98 -9.12 -12.28
CA ASP A 98 9.31 -10.26 -11.42
C ASP A 98 10.66 -10.03 -10.71
N PRO A 99 10.82 -10.54 -9.47
CA PRO A 99 9.95 -11.47 -8.75
C PRO A 99 8.64 -10.88 -8.20
N TRP A 100 7.62 -11.74 -8.01
CA TRP A 100 6.34 -11.40 -7.36
C TRP A 100 5.96 -12.43 -6.28
N PRO A 101 5.67 -12.00 -5.03
CA PRO A 101 5.73 -10.63 -4.49
C PRO A 101 7.13 -10.00 -4.58
N PRO A 102 7.28 -8.67 -4.38
CA PRO A 102 8.59 -8.03 -4.44
C PRO A 102 9.59 -8.65 -3.45
N GLU A 103 10.87 -8.64 -3.83
CA GLU A 103 11.99 -9.08 -2.98
C GLU A 103 12.86 -7.86 -2.63
N PRO A 104 12.49 -7.09 -1.59
CA PRO A 104 13.26 -5.91 -1.20
C PRO A 104 14.66 -6.29 -0.67
N PRO A 105 15.66 -5.38 -0.79
CA PRO A 105 17.01 -5.63 -0.29
C PRO A 105 17.06 -6.11 1.17
N SER A 106 17.79 -7.20 1.40
CA SER A 106 18.02 -7.75 2.73
C SER A 106 19.32 -8.59 2.77
N GLY A 107 19.64 -9.18 3.93
CA GLY A 107 20.74 -10.12 4.11
C GLY A 107 21.92 -9.57 4.92
N PRO A 108 22.98 -10.36 5.14
CA PRO A 108 24.02 -10.07 6.15
C PRO A 108 24.70 -8.70 6.03
N ASN A 109 24.78 -8.18 4.81
CA ASN A 109 25.39 -6.90 4.47
C ASN A 109 24.40 -5.72 4.48
N HIS A 110 23.11 -5.97 4.66
CA HIS A 110 22.09 -4.93 4.71
C HIS A 110 22.19 -4.13 6.01
N GLY A 111 22.07 -2.80 5.91
CA GLY A 111 22.24 -1.90 7.06
C GLY A 111 21.19 -2.10 8.17
N TYR A 112 19.98 -2.52 7.80
CA TYR A 112 18.83 -2.58 8.71
C TYR A 112 18.12 -3.95 8.75
N ASP A 113 18.30 -4.80 7.74
CA ASP A 113 17.59 -6.09 7.61
C ASP A 113 18.51 -7.26 7.32
N LYS A 114 19.26 -7.67 8.35
CA LYS A 114 20.20 -8.79 8.23
C LYS A 114 19.54 -10.16 8.11
N MET A 115 18.25 -10.26 8.44
CA MET A 115 17.53 -11.52 8.58
C MET A 115 16.42 -11.73 7.55
N GLY A 116 16.19 -10.78 6.64
CA GLY A 116 15.11 -10.88 5.65
C GLY A 116 13.71 -10.69 6.25
N LYS A 117 13.57 -9.80 7.24
CA LYS A 117 12.26 -9.47 7.85
C LYS A 117 11.29 -8.89 6.83
N ALA A 118 11.78 -8.08 5.89
CA ALA A 118 10.95 -7.50 4.85
C ALA A 118 10.33 -8.58 3.95
N GLU A 119 11.15 -9.53 3.49
CA GLU A 119 10.71 -10.68 2.70
C GLU A 119 9.70 -11.54 3.47
N GLY A 120 10.00 -11.86 4.74
CA GLY A 120 9.07 -12.62 5.59
C GLY A 120 7.72 -11.93 5.79
N LEU A 121 7.72 -10.61 6.00
CA LEU A 121 6.48 -9.83 6.12
C LEU A 121 5.67 -9.84 4.81
N LEU A 122 6.33 -9.64 3.66
CA LEU A 122 5.67 -9.69 2.36
C LEU A 122 5.06 -11.07 2.09
N GLY A 123 5.77 -12.15 2.40
CA GLY A 123 5.25 -13.51 2.26
C GLY A 123 3.99 -13.78 3.08
N MET A 124 3.84 -13.14 4.25
CA MET A 124 2.65 -13.26 5.10
C MET A 124 1.52 -12.32 4.66
N ALA A 125 1.83 -11.07 4.35
CA ALA A 125 0.83 -10.02 4.10
C ALA A 125 0.33 -10.02 2.64
N ILE A 126 1.21 -10.38 1.70
CA ILE A 126 0.98 -10.40 0.26
C ILE A 126 1.54 -11.74 -0.28
N PRO A 127 0.97 -12.91 0.09
CA PRO A 127 1.40 -14.18 -0.47
C PRO A 127 1.15 -14.24 -2.00
N PRO A 128 1.77 -15.16 -2.75
CA PRO A 128 1.54 -15.31 -4.20
C PRO A 128 0.07 -15.50 -4.60
N SER A 129 -0.77 -16.02 -3.69
CA SER A 129 -2.21 -16.19 -3.89
C SER A 129 -3.04 -14.91 -3.66
N LYS A 130 -2.44 -13.84 -3.14
CA LYS A 130 -3.12 -12.58 -2.88
C LYS A 130 -3.49 -11.92 -4.20
N MET A 131 -4.77 -11.55 -4.35
CA MET A 131 -5.24 -10.75 -5.47
C MET A 131 -4.56 -9.37 -5.45
N TYR A 132 -4.22 -8.84 -6.64
CA TYR A 132 -3.57 -7.55 -6.80
C TYR A 132 -4.04 -6.85 -8.08
N VAL A 133 -3.83 -5.54 -8.16
CA VAL A 133 -4.00 -4.79 -9.41
C VAL A 133 -2.66 -4.73 -10.14
N ASP A 134 -2.58 -5.28 -11.35
CA ASP A 134 -1.39 -5.15 -12.21
C ASP A 134 -1.37 -3.78 -12.88
N CYS A 135 -0.49 -2.89 -12.41
CA CYS A 135 -0.41 -1.49 -12.85
C CYS A 135 0.66 -1.25 -13.93
N ARG A 136 1.48 -2.25 -14.28
CA ARG A 136 2.68 -2.08 -15.10
C ARG A 136 2.41 -1.47 -16.48
N LYS A 137 1.29 -1.87 -17.11
CA LYS A 137 0.89 -1.43 -18.45
C LYS A 137 -0.30 -0.47 -18.45
N LEU A 138 -0.71 -0.01 -17.27
CA LEU A 138 -1.90 0.83 -17.12
C LEU A 138 -1.51 2.31 -17.01
N SER A 139 -2.31 3.17 -17.62
CA SER A 139 -2.28 4.61 -17.35
C SER A 139 -2.83 4.93 -15.95
N GLU A 140 -2.59 6.14 -15.46
CA GLU A 140 -3.08 6.67 -14.18
C GLU A 140 -4.60 6.54 -14.09
N HIS A 141 -5.32 6.89 -15.16
CA HIS A 141 -6.77 6.76 -15.23
C HIS A 141 -7.24 5.30 -15.14
N GLN A 142 -6.55 4.39 -15.83
CA GLN A 142 -6.87 2.96 -15.76
C GLN A 142 -6.59 2.38 -14.37
N ILE A 143 -5.50 2.79 -13.71
CA ILE A 143 -5.19 2.38 -12.34
C ILE A 143 -6.26 2.90 -11.38
N ALA A 144 -6.61 4.19 -11.44
CA ALA A 144 -7.67 4.77 -10.61
C ALA A 144 -9.00 4.03 -10.78
N LEU A 145 -9.39 3.71 -12.03
CA LEU A 145 -10.61 2.95 -12.31
C LEU A 145 -10.58 1.54 -11.70
N ARG A 146 -9.45 0.83 -11.79
CA ARG A 146 -9.29 -0.51 -11.21
C ARG A 146 -9.35 -0.47 -9.69
N ILE A 147 -8.65 0.47 -9.05
CA ILE A 147 -8.71 0.67 -7.60
C ILE A 147 -10.16 0.97 -7.18
N ALA A 148 -10.83 1.88 -7.86
CA ALA A 148 -12.22 2.22 -7.61
C ALA A 148 -13.19 1.03 -7.75
N GLN A 149 -12.91 0.08 -8.66
CA GLN A 149 -13.67 -1.16 -8.80
C GLN A 149 -13.46 -2.08 -7.60
N GLU A 150 -12.22 -2.30 -7.19
CA GLU A 150 -11.88 -3.12 -6.01
C GLU A 150 -12.46 -2.55 -4.72
N LEU A 151 -12.36 -1.24 -4.52
CA LEU A 151 -12.91 -0.56 -3.34
C LEU A 151 -14.44 -0.70 -3.26
N ARG A 152 -15.15 -0.68 -4.40
CA ARG A 152 -16.61 -0.90 -4.44
C ARG A 152 -17.00 -2.35 -4.16
N GLN A 153 -16.25 -3.31 -4.70
CA GLN A 153 -16.51 -4.74 -4.48
C GLN A 153 -16.27 -5.16 -3.02
N GLY A 154 -15.22 -4.61 -2.38
CA GLY A 154 -14.95 -4.83 -0.96
C GLY A 154 -16.07 -4.33 -0.05
N ILE A 155 -16.75 -3.23 -0.42
CA ILE A 155 -17.91 -2.69 0.31
C ILE A 155 -19.15 -3.59 0.12
N ALA A 156 -19.38 -4.11 -1.09
CA ALA A 156 -20.54 -4.94 -1.40
C ALA A 156 -20.54 -6.28 -0.65
N VAL A 157 -19.38 -6.91 -0.47
CA VAL A 157 -19.25 -8.16 0.30
C VAL A 157 -19.44 -7.92 1.82
N GLY A 158 -19.15 -6.71 2.31
CA GLY A 158 -19.29 -6.32 3.72
C GLY A 158 -20.71 -5.94 4.19
N HIS A 159 -21.70 -5.85 3.30
CA HIS A 159 -23.09 -5.50 3.63
C HIS A 159 -24.12 -6.58 3.28
N GLY A 160 -23.69 -7.73 2.77
CA GLY A 160 -24.57 -8.80 2.32
C GLY A 160 -24.38 -10.11 3.08
N GLN A 161 -24.77 -10.16 4.36
CA GLN A 161 -25.29 -11.37 5.01
C GLN A 161 -25.81 -11.03 6.43
N LYS A 162 -27.04 -10.52 6.51
CA LYS A 162 -27.94 -10.93 7.59
C LYS A 162 -28.72 -12.12 7.06
N ALA A 163 -28.26 -13.32 7.37
CA ALA A 163 -29.09 -14.50 7.28
C ALA A 163 -29.95 -14.56 8.56
N SER A 164 -31.24 -14.30 8.40
CA SER A 164 -32.33 -14.85 9.22
C SER A 164 -33.36 -15.35 8.22
N PRO A 165 -34.03 -16.50 8.46
CA PRO A 165 -34.64 -16.90 9.72
C PRO A 165 -33.84 -17.93 10.52
#